data_AF-A0A2R6PUA4-F1
#
_entry.id   AF-A0A2R6PUA4-F1
#
_cell.length_a   1.000
_cell.length_b   1.000
_cell.length_c   1.000
_cell.angle_alpha   90.00
_cell.angle_beta   90.00
_cell.angle_gamma   90.00
#
_symmetry.space_group_name_H-M   'P 1'
#
loop_
_entity.id
_entity.type
_entity.pdbx_description
1 polymer ?
#
loop_
_entity_poly.entity_id
_entity_poly.type
_entity_poly.pdbx_seq_one_letter_code
_entity_poly.pdbx_strand_id
1 'polypeptide(L)'
;MFISRFFGRTLMAAAKSEPSAAAASSTARTGYNPLEEFFEADRGRDDDKPVVYGRSWKAPELRLKSWDDLHKLWYVLFKEKNMLMSQRQMLHAQNLRFPHPERLPKVRKSMCRIKHVLTERAIEEPDPRRSSEMKRMINAL
;
A
#
# COMPACT_ATOMS: atom_id res chain seq x y z
N MET A 1 45.18 -67.33 -31.13
CA MET A 1 44.69 -67.50 -29.74
C MET A 1 44.40 -66.11 -29.19
N PHE A 2 43.24 -65.93 -28.53
CA PHE A 2 42.80 -64.75 -27.75
C PHE A 2 42.21 -63.56 -28.55
N ILE A 3 40.88 -63.44 -28.68
CA ILE A 3 39.82 -62.98 -27.74
C ILE A 3 39.50 -61.49 -27.94
N SER A 4 38.22 -61.26 -28.24
CA SER A 4 37.50 -60.00 -28.30
C SER A 4 37.43 -59.27 -26.95
N ARG A 5 37.28 -57.93 -26.95
CA ARG A 5 36.31 -57.18 -26.12
C ARG A 5 36.38 -55.65 -26.30
N PHE A 6 35.24 -55.12 -26.78
CA PHE A 6 34.47 -53.95 -26.32
C PHE A 6 35.11 -52.58 -26.05
N PHE A 7 34.72 -51.63 -26.92
CA PHE A 7 34.08 -50.32 -26.66
C PHE A 7 34.14 -49.71 -25.25
N GLY A 8 34.58 -48.45 -25.20
CA GLY A 8 34.35 -47.57 -24.05
C GLY A 8 34.98 -46.17 -24.19
N ARG A 9 34.59 -45.38 -25.20
CA ARG A 9 34.86 -43.94 -25.22
C ARG A 9 33.66 -43.21 -24.62
N THR A 10 33.76 -42.82 -23.35
CA THR A 10 32.78 -41.91 -22.73
C THR A 10 33.26 -40.47 -22.96
N LEU A 11 32.66 -39.80 -23.94
CA LEU A 11 32.76 -38.34 -24.08
C LEU A 11 31.85 -37.72 -23.01
N MET A 12 32.44 -37.00 -22.06
CA MET A 12 31.66 -36.15 -21.16
C MET A 12 31.23 -34.90 -21.94
N ALA A 13 30.02 -34.91 -22.47
CA ALA A 13 29.40 -33.72 -23.05
C ALA A 13 28.92 -32.82 -21.90
N ALA A 14 29.50 -31.63 -21.79
CA ALA A 14 29.02 -30.58 -20.88
C ALA A 14 27.61 -30.14 -21.34
N ALA A 15 26.59 -30.61 -20.64
CA ALA A 15 25.23 -30.11 -20.80
C ALA A 15 25.21 -28.66 -20.31
N LYS A 16 25.06 -27.71 -21.23
CA LYS A 16 24.72 -26.32 -20.90
C LYS A 16 23.35 -26.35 -20.21
N SER A 17 23.31 -26.17 -18.90
CA SER A 17 22.05 -25.91 -18.19
C SER A 17 21.59 -24.52 -18.59
N GLU A 18 20.60 -24.43 -19.45
CA GLU A 18 19.86 -23.19 -19.63
C GLU A 18 19.16 -22.86 -18.30
N PRO A 19 19.28 -21.63 -17.76
CA PRO A 19 18.40 -21.23 -16.69
C PRO A 19 17.00 -21.20 -17.32
N SER A 20 16.19 -22.21 -17.00
CA SER A 20 14.75 -22.13 -17.19
C SER A 20 14.28 -20.98 -16.33
N ALA A 21 14.28 -19.78 -16.92
CA ALA A 21 13.56 -18.66 -16.38
C ALA A 21 12.14 -19.18 -16.22
N ALA A 22 11.70 -19.32 -14.97
CA ALA A 22 10.32 -19.58 -14.65
C ALA A 22 9.53 -18.38 -15.20
N ALA A 23 9.18 -18.46 -16.48
CA ALA A 23 8.22 -17.59 -17.10
C ALA A 23 6.94 -17.86 -16.32
N ALA A 24 6.62 -16.94 -15.41
CA ALA A 24 5.33 -16.89 -14.78
C ALA A 24 4.32 -16.67 -15.92
N SER A 25 3.83 -17.77 -16.48
CA SER A 25 2.69 -17.76 -17.38
C SER A 25 1.47 -17.46 -16.51
N SER A 26 1.32 -16.20 -16.12
CA SER A 26 0.17 -15.74 -15.36
C SER A 26 -0.97 -15.43 -16.33
N THR A 27 -1.51 -16.48 -16.96
CA THR A 27 -2.89 -16.41 -17.45
C THR A 27 -3.81 -16.58 -16.25
N ALA A 28 -3.83 -15.58 -15.37
CA ALA A 28 -4.81 -15.46 -14.32
C ALA A 28 -5.83 -14.41 -14.75
N ARG A 29 -7.09 -14.78 -14.66
CA ARG A 29 -8.27 -13.93 -14.92
C ARG A 29 -8.02 -12.52 -14.38
N THR A 30 -8.40 -11.48 -15.12
CA THR A 30 -8.52 -10.10 -14.63
C THR A 30 -9.48 -10.07 -13.44
N GLY A 31 -8.96 -10.43 -12.28
CA GLY A 31 -9.63 -10.51 -11.01
C GLY A 31 -8.88 -9.58 -10.08
N TYR A 32 -9.64 -8.80 -9.32
CA TYR A 32 -9.12 -7.87 -8.33
C TYR A 32 -8.10 -8.57 -7.43
N ASN A 33 -6.86 -8.09 -7.42
CA ASN A 33 -5.84 -8.55 -6.49
C ASN A 33 -5.78 -7.58 -5.30
N PRO A 34 -6.16 -8.01 -4.08
CA PRO A 34 -6.17 -7.13 -2.91
C PRO A 34 -4.78 -6.57 -2.55
N LEU A 35 -3.69 -7.23 -2.96
CA LEU A 35 -2.33 -6.76 -2.69
C LEU A 35 -1.95 -5.54 -3.53
N GLU A 36 -2.62 -5.32 -4.66
CA GLU A 36 -2.37 -4.15 -5.50
C GLU A 36 -2.72 -2.84 -4.78
N GLU A 37 -3.57 -2.87 -3.74
CA GLU A 37 -3.90 -1.68 -2.93
C GLU A 37 -2.68 -1.09 -2.18
N PHE A 38 -1.61 -1.87 -1.96
CA PHE A 38 -0.39 -1.39 -1.30
C PHE A 38 0.57 -0.66 -2.24
N PHE A 39 0.30 -0.69 -3.55
CA PHE A 39 1.16 -0.12 -4.56
C PHE A 39 0.39 0.96 -5.34
N GLU A 40 1.11 1.95 -5.86
CA GLU A 40 0.46 2.90 -6.75
C GLU A 40 0.05 2.18 -8.04
N ALA A 41 -1.19 2.39 -8.48
CA ALA A 41 -1.62 1.94 -9.80
C ALA A 41 -0.62 2.45 -10.84
N ASP A 42 -0.21 1.56 -11.75
CA ASP A 42 0.88 1.78 -12.69
C ASP A 42 0.59 3.01 -13.56
N ARG A 43 1.04 4.17 -13.10
CA ARG A 43 0.91 5.44 -13.82
C ARG A 43 2.11 5.50 -14.73
N GLY A 44 1.86 5.24 -16.01
CA GLY A 44 2.87 5.22 -17.05
C GLY A 44 3.83 6.41 -16.91
N ARG A 45 5.12 6.10 -17.02
CA ARG A 45 6.23 7.08 -17.00
C ARG A 45 6.06 8.20 -18.05
N ASP A 46 5.18 8.00 -19.03
CA ASP A 46 4.89 8.88 -20.18
C ASP A 46 3.89 10.02 -19.90
N ASP A 47 3.28 10.10 -18.72
CA ASP A 47 2.50 11.30 -18.37
C ASP A 47 3.45 12.43 -17.97
N ASP A 48 3.89 13.23 -18.95
CA ASP A 48 4.73 14.44 -18.78
C ASP A 48 4.12 15.53 -17.86
N LYS A 49 2.93 15.28 -17.30
CA LYS A 49 2.23 16.23 -16.42
C LYS A 49 2.69 16.02 -14.97
N PRO A 50 3.16 17.08 -14.28
CA PRO A 50 3.48 16.98 -12.86
C PRO A 50 2.22 16.58 -12.08
N VAL A 51 2.31 15.47 -11.34
CA VAL A 51 1.19 14.98 -10.52
C VAL A 51 0.98 15.93 -9.35
N VAL A 52 -0.09 16.73 -9.42
CA VAL A 52 -0.43 17.69 -8.37
C VAL A 52 -1.23 16.99 -7.26
N TYR A 53 -0.60 16.75 -6.12
CA TYR A 53 -1.29 16.27 -4.93
C TYR A 53 -1.94 17.42 -4.17
N GLY A 54 -3.25 17.29 -3.92
CA GLY A 54 -4.06 18.30 -3.26
C GLY A 54 -3.68 18.63 -1.79
N ARG A 55 -4.61 19.30 -1.12
CA ARG A 55 -4.47 19.79 0.26
C ARG A 55 -5.07 18.81 1.28
N SER A 56 -4.55 18.79 2.51
CA SER A 56 -5.15 18.10 3.66
C SER A 56 -6.53 18.67 4.05
N TRP A 57 -7.44 17.82 4.56
CA TRP A 57 -8.78 18.22 5.02
C TRP A 57 -8.77 19.25 6.15
N LYS A 58 -9.59 20.30 6.12
CA LYS A 58 -9.72 21.25 7.25
C LYS A 58 -10.72 20.74 8.28
N ALA A 59 -10.53 21.10 9.55
CA ALA A 59 -11.49 20.83 10.61
C ALA A 59 -12.93 21.30 10.30
N PRO A 60 -13.19 22.55 9.84
CA PRO A 60 -14.55 22.98 9.49
C PRO A 60 -15.21 22.12 8.40
N GLU A 61 -14.45 21.63 7.41
CA GLU A 61 -14.97 20.75 6.35
C GLU A 61 -15.42 19.39 6.90
N LEU A 62 -14.68 18.87 7.91
CA LEU A 62 -14.97 17.59 8.55
C LEU A 62 -16.13 17.68 9.55
N ARG A 63 -16.34 18.84 10.19
CA ARG A 63 -17.46 19.05 11.12
C ARG A 63 -18.83 18.89 10.45
N LEU A 64 -18.92 19.18 9.16
CA LEU A 64 -20.15 19.07 8.36
C LEU A 64 -20.46 17.64 7.89
N LYS A 65 -19.60 16.65 8.19
CA LYS A 65 -19.75 15.26 7.71
C LYS A 65 -20.39 14.35 8.73
N SER A 66 -21.15 13.36 8.26
CA SER A 66 -21.74 12.33 9.12
C SER A 66 -20.66 11.45 9.78
N TRP A 67 -21.02 10.71 10.83
CA TRP A 67 -20.08 9.78 11.46
C TRP A 67 -19.60 8.69 10.47
N ASP A 68 -20.53 8.16 9.65
CA ASP A 68 -20.23 7.14 8.64
C ASP A 68 -19.29 7.66 7.54
N ASP A 69 -19.49 8.89 7.06
CA ASP A 69 -18.59 9.51 6.08
C ASP A 69 -17.18 9.72 6.66
N LEU A 70 -17.09 10.16 7.92
CA LEU A 70 -15.79 10.32 8.59
C LEU A 70 -15.08 8.97 8.77
N HIS A 71 -15.83 7.91 9.07
CA HIS A 71 -15.31 6.57 9.20
C HIS A 71 -14.83 5.99 7.86
N LYS A 72 -15.61 6.17 6.78
CA LYS A 72 -15.19 5.81 5.42
C LYS A 72 -13.96 6.59 5.00
N LEU A 73 -13.94 7.90 5.24
CA LEU A 73 -12.79 8.76 4.96
C LEU A 73 -11.55 8.33 5.75
N TRP A 74 -11.71 7.93 7.01
CA TRP A 74 -10.63 7.39 7.83
C TRP A 74 -9.96 6.19 7.14
N TYR A 75 -10.74 5.24 6.62
CA TYR A 75 -10.20 4.08 5.91
C TYR A 75 -9.55 4.43 4.58
N VAL A 76 -10.10 5.38 3.82
CA VAL A 76 -9.46 5.88 2.60
C VAL A 76 -8.07 6.46 2.92
N LEU A 77 -7.98 7.29 3.97
CA LEU A 77 -6.70 7.85 4.42
C LEU A 77 -5.76 6.78 4.98
N PHE A 78 -6.29 5.76 5.64
CA PHE A 78 -5.51 4.65 6.20
C PHE A 78 -4.90 3.79 5.09
N LYS A 79 -5.66 3.46 4.04
CA LYS A 79 -5.16 2.76 2.85
C LYS A 79 -4.06 3.55 2.15
N GLU A 80 -4.29 4.84 1.90
CA GLU A 80 -3.29 5.75 1.33
C GLU A 80 -2.01 5.79 2.19
N LYS A 81 -2.15 5.91 3.52
CA LYS A 81 -0.99 5.89 4.43
C LYS A 81 -0.20 4.60 4.31
N ASN A 82 -0.88 3.44 4.25
CA ASN A 82 -0.22 2.14 4.15
C ASN A 82 0.50 1.99 2.80
N MET A 83 -0.15 2.36 1.70
CA MET A 83 0.45 2.39 0.37
C MET A 83 1.72 3.26 0.34
N LEU A 84 1.66 4.48 0.87
CA LEU A 84 2.82 5.40 0.93
C LEU A 84 3.96 4.85 1.80
N MET A 85 3.64 4.17 2.90
CA MET A 85 4.64 3.56 3.76
C MET A 85 5.35 2.39 3.05
N SER A 86 4.58 1.53 2.37
CA SER A 86 5.13 0.43 1.56
C SER A 86 6.05 0.96 0.46
N GLN A 87 5.60 1.96 -0.29
CA GLN A 87 6.39 2.59 -1.35
C GLN A 87 7.67 3.25 -0.81
N ARG A 88 7.57 3.96 0.31
CA ARG A 88 8.73 4.60 0.95
C ARG A 88 9.78 3.57 1.38
N GLN A 89 9.34 2.46 1.98
CA GLN A 89 10.24 1.39 2.41
C GLN A 89 10.90 0.69 1.21
N MET A 90 10.12 0.41 0.16
CA MET A 90 10.62 -0.20 -1.07
C MET A 90 11.68 0.65 -1.75
N LEU A 91 11.41 1.95 -1.94
CA LEU A 91 12.37 2.87 -2.56
C LEU A 91 13.62 3.06 -1.70
N HIS A 92 13.45 3.15 -0.37
CA HIS A 92 14.58 3.21 0.55
C HIS A 92 15.49 1.98 0.42
N ALA A 93 14.91 0.77 0.33
CA ALA A 93 15.67 -0.46 0.14
C ALA A 93 16.41 -0.53 -1.21
N GLN A 94 15.90 0.18 -2.23
CA GLN A 94 16.53 0.32 -3.54
C GLN A 94 17.46 1.54 -3.64
N ASN A 95 17.72 2.24 -2.53
CA ASN A 95 18.48 3.50 -2.49
C ASN A 95 17.91 4.61 -3.40
N LEU A 96 16.61 4.57 -3.68
CA LEU A 96 15.88 5.57 -4.44
C LEU A 96 15.20 6.59 -3.53
N ARG A 97 15.11 7.84 -4.00
CA ARG A 97 14.43 8.91 -3.27
C ARG A 97 12.91 8.74 -3.37
N PHE A 98 12.22 8.88 -2.24
CA PHE A 98 10.76 8.85 -2.21
C PHE A 98 10.16 10.04 -2.98
N PRO A 99 9.32 9.80 -4.00
CA PRO A 99 8.63 10.86 -4.71
C PRO A 99 7.56 11.48 -3.80
N HIS A 100 7.43 12.80 -3.83
CA HIS A 100 6.36 13.54 -3.13
C HIS A 100 6.24 13.26 -1.61
N PRO A 101 7.30 13.51 -0.82
CA PRO A 101 7.31 13.25 0.63
C PRO A 101 6.27 14.07 1.41
N GLU A 102 5.72 15.13 0.84
CA GLU A 102 4.71 15.98 1.46
C GLU A 102 3.34 15.32 1.60
N ARG A 103 3.06 14.22 0.88
CA ARG A 103 1.78 13.48 0.96
C ARG A 103 1.56 12.89 2.34
N LEU A 104 2.57 12.24 2.91
CA LEU A 104 2.44 11.52 4.18
C LEU A 104 2.06 12.46 5.34
N PRO A 105 2.70 13.64 5.52
CA PRO A 105 2.22 14.65 6.48
C PRO A 105 0.78 15.12 6.22
N LYS A 106 0.36 15.32 4.97
CA LYS A 106 -1.02 15.75 4.64
C LYS A 106 -2.06 14.71 5.06
N VAL A 107 -1.78 13.43 4.83
CA VAL A 107 -2.64 12.31 5.24
C VAL A 107 -2.73 12.24 6.76
N ARG A 108 -1.58 12.21 7.46
CA ARG A 108 -1.53 12.19 8.94
C ARG A 108 -2.26 13.38 9.56
N LYS A 109 -2.14 14.57 8.98
CA LYS A 109 -2.82 15.78 9.44
C LYS A 109 -4.34 15.69 9.28
N SER A 110 -4.80 15.10 8.19
CA SER A 110 -6.23 14.85 7.95
C SER A 110 -6.79 13.85 8.96
N MET A 111 -6.07 12.74 9.21
CA MET A 111 -6.45 11.75 10.23
C MET A 111 -6.52 12.37 11.63
N CYS A 112 -5.51 13.16 12.03
CA CYS A 112 -5.52 13.86 13.31
C CYS A 112 -6.73 14.78 13.47
N ARG A 113 -7.11 15.52 12.42
CA ARG A 113 -8.30 16.37 12.43
C ARG A 113 -9.62 15.60 12.52
N ILE A 114 -9.70 14.40 11.93
CA ILE A 114 -10.86 13.51 12.12
C ILE A 114 -10.99 13.12 13.59
N LYS A 115 -9.90 12.65 14.23
CA LYS A 115 -9.92 12.34 15.68
C LYS A 115 -10.34 13.56 16.50
N HIS A 116 -9.80 14.74 16.17
CA HIS A 116 -10.15 15.98 16.85
C HIS A 116 -11.66 16.30 16.76
N VAL A 117 -12.24 16.29 15.55
CA VAL A 117 -13.67 16.56 15.36
C VAL A 117 -14.57 15.52 16.03
N LEU A 118 -14.17 14.23 16.01
CA LEU A 118 -14.91 13.20 16.74
C LEU A 118 -14.84 13.41 18.26
N THR A 119 -13.70 13.87 18.79
CA THR A 119 -13.54 14.20 20.21
C THR A 119 -14.37 15.42 20.59
N GLU A 120 -14.44 16.46 19.75
CA GLU A 120 -15.34 17.61 19.94
C GLU A 120 -16.78 17.13 20.14
N ARG A 121 -17.29 16.29 19.21
CA ARG A 121 -18.65 15.71 19.30
C ARG A 121 -18.86 14.88 20.55
N ALA A 122 -17.86 14.11 20.97
CA ALA A 122 -17.96 13.31 22.20
C ALA A 122 -18.00 14.16 23.47
N ILE A 123 -17.48 15.40 23.45
CA ILE A 123 -17.56 16.35 24.56
C ILE A 123 -18.95 17.00 24.61
N GLU A 124 -19.56 17.25 23.44
CA GLU A 124 -20.91 17.83 23.32
C GLU A 124 -22.03 16.84 23.68
N GLU A 125 -21.77 15.53 23.65
CA GLU A 125 -22.77 14.51 24.00
C GLU A 125 -23.16 14.60 25.49
N PRO A 126 -24.46 14.79 25.81
CA PRO A 126 -24.91 15.01 27.19
C PRO A 126 -24.91 13.73 28.04
N ASP A 127 -25.05 12.55 27.42
CA ASP A 127 -25.01 11.28 28.14
C ASP A 127 -23.54 10.87 28.44
N PRO A 128 -23.14 10.79 29.73
CA PRO A 128 -21.78 10.44 30.10
C PRO A 128 -21.39 9.02 29.64
N ARG A 129 -22.33 8.07 29.57
CA ARG A 129 -22.02 6.71 29.12
C ARG A 129 -21.65 6.71 27.64
N ARG A 130 -22.50 7.31 26.81
CA ARG A 130 -22.28 7.42 25.37
C ARG A 130 -21.02 8.23 25.05
N SER A 131 -20.77 9.33 25.76
CA SER A 131 -19.51 10.10 25.64
C SER A 131 -18.28 9.22 25.90
N SER A 132 -18.31 8.38 26.95
CA SER A 132 -17.20 7.49 27.29
C SER A 132 -16.94 6.42 26.22
N GLU A 133 -18.00 5.85 25.64
CA GLU A 133 -17.91 4.88 24.54
C GLU A 133 -17.32 5.51 23.28
N MET A 134 -17.80 6.72 22.92
CA MET A 134 -17.25 7.48 21.79
C MET A 134 -15.76 7.74 21.97
N LYS A 135 -15.34 8.22 23.15
CA LYS A 135 -13.92 8.46 23.46
C LYS A 135 -13.09 7.19 23.36
N ARG A 136 -13.60 6.05 23.85
CA ARG A 136 -12.94 4.75 23.72
C ARG A 136 -12.77 4.35 22.25
N MET A 137 -13.81 4.49 21.44
CA MET A 137 -13.75 4.19 19.99
C MET A 137 -12.74 5.10 19.27
N ILE A 138 -12.75 6.41 19.56
CA ILE A 138 -11.83 7.38 18.94
C ILE A 138 -10.37 7.06 19.27
N ASN A 139 -10.10 6.60 20.48
CA ASN A 139 -8.74 6.23 20.89
C ASN A 139 -8.28 4.90 20.26
N ALA A 140 -9.22 4.02 19.90
CA ALA A 140 -8.94 2.76 19.21
C ALA A 140 -8.69 2.93 17.69
N LEU A 141 -9.12 4.06 17.09
CA LEU A 141 -8.78 4.45 15.72
C LEU A 141 -7.30 4.85 15.59
#